data_AF-A0AAC8XJE0-F1
#
_entry.id   AF-A0AAC8XJE0-F1
#
_cell.length_a   1.000
_cell.length_b   1.000
_cell.length_c   1.000
_cell.angle_alpha   90.00
_cell.angle_beta   90.00
_cell.angle_gamma   90.00
#
_symmetry.space_group_name_H-M   'P 1'
#
loop_
_entity.id
_entity.type
_entity.pdbx_description
1 polymer ?
#
loop_
_entity_poly.entity_id
_entity_poly.type
_entity_poly.pdbx_seq_one_letter_code
_entity_poly.pdbx_strand_id
1 'polypeptide(L)' 'MTQITVNGKLVWVSASCVIKTQRFVEAGKKPGEIAALIGRPKPYAQALVKTIMEHAQMGRVA' A
#
# COMPACT_ATOMS: atom_id res chain seq x y z
N MET A 1 11.72 1.03 3.11
CA MET A 1 11.28 -0.33 2.70
C MET A 1 10.20 -0.73 3.71
N THR A 2 9.08 -1.30 3.28
CA THR A 2 7.94 -1.61 4.17
C THR A 2 7.57 -3.08 4.05
N GLN A 3 7.22 -3.72 5.16
CA GLN A 3 6.77 -5.10 5.17
C GLN A 3 5.24 -5.14 5.21
N ILE A 4 4.63 -5.97 4.37
CA ILE A 4 3.18 -6.20 4.36
C ILE A 4 2.90 -7.70 4.48
N THR A 5 1.76 -8.03 5.08
CA THR A 5 1.28 -9.42 5.16
C THR A 5 0.26 -9.66 4.04
N VAL A 6 0.56 -10.57 3.12
CA VAL A 6 -0.33 -10.95 2.01
C VAL A 6 -0.57 -12.45 2.10
N ASN A 7 -1.83 -12.86 2.30
CA ASN A 7 -2.23 -14.28 2.42
C ASN A 7 -1.38 -15.07 3.45
N GLY A 8 -1.11 -14.45 4.61
CA GLY A 8 -0.29 -15.07 5.67
C GLY A 8 1.22 -15.09 5.42
N LYS A 9 1.70 -14.54 4.28
CA LYS A 9 3.12 -14.41 3.98
C LYS A 9 3.60 -12.98 4.15
N LEU A 10 4.76 -12.82 4.77
CA LEU A 10 5.46 -11.54 4.85
C LEU A 10 6.14 -11.23 3.53
N VAL A 11 5.86 -10.05 2.98
CA VAL A 11 6.44 -9.58 1.72
C VAL A 11 7.07 -8.22 1.92
N TRP A 12 8.31 -8.10 1.46
CA TRP A 12 9.03 -6.82 1.45
C TRP A 12 8.64 -5.99 0.23
N VAL A 13 8.32 -4.72 0.49
CA VAL A 13 7.94 -3.74 -0.50
C VAL A 13 9.01 -2.66 -0.58
N SER A 14 9.50 -2.40 -1.79
CA SER A 14 10.47 -1.34 -2.04
C SER A 14 9.87 0.03 -1.75
N ALA A 15 10.70 0.97 -1.28
CA ALA A 15 10.24 2.33 -0.97
C ALA A 15 9.58 3.01 -2.18
N SER A 16 10.10 2.79 -3.39
CA SER A 16 9.52 3.32 -4.63
C SER A 16 8.09 2.84 -4.87
N CYS A 17 7.80 1.56 -4.59
CA CYS A 17 6.45 1.00 -4.73
C CYS A 17 5.49 1.53 -3.66
N VAL A 18 5.98 1.76 -2.44
CA VAL A 18 5.21 2.40 -1.36
C VAL A 18 4.85 3.84 -1.76
N ILE A 19 5.81 4.66 -2.18
CA ILE A 19 5.60 6.06 -2.59
C ILE A 19 4.62 6.14 -3.76
N LYS A 20 4.78 5.27 -4.77
CA LYS A 20 3.86 5.22 -5.92
C LYS A 20 2.43 4.91 -5.45
N THR A 21 2.27 3.93 -4.57
CA THR A 21 0.96 3.54 -4.03
C THR A 21 0.35 4.65 -3.18
N GLN A 22 1.15 5.32 -2.33
CA GLN A 22 0.70 6.44 -1.51
C GLN A 22 0.13 7.57 -2.37
N ARG A 23 0.81 7.95 -3.46
CA ARG A 23 0.29 8.97 -4.40
C ARG A 23 -1.06 8.61 -4.99
N PHE A 24 -1.30 7.32 -5.27
CA PHE A 24 -2.60 6.88 -5.78
C PHE A 24 -3.68 6.87 -4.70
N VAL A 25 -3.34 6.54 -3.46
CA VAL A 25 -4.24 6.65 -2.31
C VAL A 25 -4.63 8.11 -2.07
N GLU A 26 -3.65 9.03 -2.09
CA GLU A 26 -3.87 10.48 -1.96
C GLU A 26 -4.71 11.04 -3.11
N ALA A 27 -4.59 10.49 -4.31
CA ALA A 27 -5.43 10.81 -5.47
C ALA A 27 -6.84 10.17 -5.41
N GLY A 28 -7.20 9.49 -4.33
CA GLY A 28 -8.53 8.88 -4.14
C GLY A 28 -8.80 7.62 -4.97
N LYS A 29 -7.76 6.95 -5.48
CA LYS A 29 -7.91 5.73 -6.28
C LYS A 29 -8.35 4.55 -5.42
N LYS A 30 -9.21 3.68 -5.98
CA LYS A 30 -9.65 2.47 -5.28
C LYS A 30 -8.55 1.41 -5.25
N PRO A 31 -8.46 0.56 -4.20
CA PRO A 31 -7.44 -0.50 -4.12
C PRO A 31 -7.42 -1.44 -5.34
N GLY A 32 -8.56 -1.70 -5.94
CA GLY A 32 -8.67 -2.49 -7.17
C GLY A 32 -8.01 -1.83 -8.39
N GLU A 33 -8.11 -0.51 -8.52
CA GLU A 33 -7.42 0.26 -9.57
C GLU A 33 -5.93 0.35 -9.29
N ILE A 34 -5.56 0.57 -8.02
CA ILE A 34 -4.16 0.60 -7.58
C ILE A 34 -3.46 -0.70 -7.94
N ALA A 35 -4.10 -1.85 -7.73
CA ALA A 35 -3.56 -3.16 -8.11
C ALA A 35 -3.13 -3.23 -9.59
N ALA A 36 -3.96 -2.71 -10.49
CA ALA A 36 -3.65 -2.61 -11.90
C ALA A 36 -2.50 -1.63 -12.18
N LEU A 37 -2.48 -0.46 -11.53
CA LEU A 37 -1.46 0.59 -11.71
C LEU A 37 -0.07 0.20 -11.19
N ILE A 38 0.00 -0.67 -10.19
CA ILE A 38 1.26 -1.18 -9.64
C ILE A 38 1.64 -2.54 -10.22
N GLY A 39 0.79 -3.14 -11.07
CA GLY A 39 1.03 -4.45 -11.68
C GLY A 39 1.13 -5.59 -10.67
N ARG A 40 0.30 -5.55 -9.60
CA ARG A 40 0.33 -6.54 -8.51
C ARG A 40 -1.06 -7.14 -8.26
N PRO A 41 -1.15 -8.32 -7.63
CA PRO A 41 -2.42 -8.91 -7.25
C PRO A 41 -3.24 -8.00 -6.32
N LYS A 42 -4.57 -8.05 -6.44
CA LYS A 42 -5.50 -7.33 -5.54
C LYS A 42 -5.18 -7.48 -4.04
N PRO A 43 -4.94 -8.69 -3.48
CA PRO A 43 -4.62 -8.82 -2.05
C PRO A 43 -3.32 -8.12 -1.65
N TYR A 44 -2.35 -8.02 -2.58
CA TYR A 44 -1.11 -7.27 -2.36
C TYR A 44 -1.39 -5.78 -2.26
N ALA A 45 -2.14 -5.22 -3.22
CA ALA A 45 -2.49 -3.80 -3.21
C ALA A 45 -3.36 -3.43 -2.01
N GLN A 46 -4.31 -4.29 -1.62
CA GLN A 46 -5.15 -4.08 -0.43
C GLN A 46 -4.32 -4.04 0.85
N ALA A 47 -3.41 -5.00 1.05
CA ALA A 47 -2.52 -5.03 2.20
C ALA A 47 -1.62 -3.79 2.22
N LEU A 48 -1.05 -3.41 1.08
CA LEU A 48 -0.19 -2.23 0.96
C LEU A 48 -0.93 -0.93 1.26
N VAL A 49 -2.14 -0.75 0.71
CA VAL A 49 -2.98 0.44 0.97
C VAL A 49 -3.34 0.50 2.46
N LYS A 50 -3.76 -0.62 3.06
CA LYS A 50 -4.07 -0.69 4.50
C LYS A 50 -2.87 -0.24 5.33
N THR A 51 -1.69 -0.82 5.09
CA THR A 51 -0.47 -0.47 5.81
C THR A 51 -0.09 1.01 5.62
N ILE A 52 -0.21 1.56 4.41
CA ILE A 52 0.04 2.99 4.15
C ILE A 52 -0.92 3.87 4.94
N MET A 53 -2.22 3.52 4.98
CA MET A 53 -3.21 4.27 5.74
C MET A 53 -2.98 4.19 7.26
N GLU A 54 -2.59 3.02 7.78
CA GLU A 54 -2.23 2.83 9.19
C GLU A 54 -1.01 3.70 9.58
N HIS A 55 0.02 3.75 8.72
CA HIS A 55 1.16 4.65 8.93
C HIS A 55 0.81 6.13 8.82
N ALA A 56 -0.07 6.51 7.89
CA ALA A 56 -0.53 7.89 7.75
C ALA A 56 -1.38 8.36 8.95
N GLN A 57 -2.15 7.45 9.56
CA GLN A 57 -2.88 7.74 10.80
C GLN A 57 -1.94 7.91 12.00
N MET A 58 -0.88 7.11 12.11
CA MET A 58 0.13 7.28 13.17
C MET A 58 0.91 8.60 13.04
N GLY A 59 1.17 9.07 11.82
CA GLY A 59 1.83 10.37 11.58
C GLY A 59 0.95 11.60 11.83
N ARG A 60 -0.36 11.42 12.08
CA ARG A 60 -1.30 12.49 12.46
C ARG A 60 -1.45 12.68 13.97
N VAL A 61 -0.79 11.85 14.78
CA VAL A 61 -0.70 11.99 16.24
C VAL A 61 0.73 12.44 16.57
N ALA A 62 1.07 13.67 16.19
CA ALA A 62 2.28 14.36 16.62
C ALA A 62 2.00 15.87 16.65
#